data_AF-A0AAW5A9A6-F1
#
_entry.id   AF-A0AAW5A9A6-F1
#
_cell.length_a   1.000
_cell.length_b   1.000
_cell.length_c   1.000
_cell.angle_alpha   90.00
_cell.angle_beta   90.00
_cell.angle_gamma   90.00
#
_symmetry.space_group_name_H-M   'P 1'
#
loop_
_entity.id
_entity.type
_entity.pdbx_description
1 polymer ?
#
loop_
_entity_poly.entity_id
_entity_poly.type
_entity_poly.pdbx_seq_one_letter_code
_entity_poly.pdbx_strand_id
1 'polypeptide(L)'
;MIIRYSANTLPGQLLLPTNYVDMCTPEDLAELATSAHWQDHPEDTPTMITVVHMKDVDGRDLGLFEVRCEQRLVFTACQLRQA
;
A
#
# COMPACT_ATOMS: atom_id res chain seq x y z
N MET A 1 -14.90 -0.48 0.53
CA MET A 1 -14.55 0.83 1.10
C MET A 1 -13.62 1.55 0.13
N ILE A 2 -13.88 2.83 -0.14
CA ILE A 2 -12.97 3.68 -0.91
C ILE A 2 -12.06 4.39 0.09
N ILE A 3 -10.75 4.21 -0.05
CA ILE A 3 -9.71 4.92 0.69
C ILE A 3 -9.15 6.00 -0.22
N ARG A 4 -9.04 7.24 0.26
CA ARG A 4 -8.37 8.34 -0.47
C ARG A 4 -7.04 8.64 0.18
N TYR A 5 -6.00 8.70 -0.63
CA TYR A 5 -4.65 8.96 -0.17
C TYR A 5 -3.94 9.99 -1.05
N SER A 6 -2.75 10.41 -0.65
CA SER A 6 -1.81 11.08 -1.56
C SER A 6 -0.40 10.57 -1.33
N ALA A 7 0.24 10.07 -2.37
CA ALA A 7 1.61 9.57 -2.35
C ALA A 7 2.51 10.58 -3.06
N ASN A 8 3.55 11.05 -2.39
CA ASN A 8 4.45 12.11 -2.91
C ASN A 8 3.67 13.31 -3.47
N THR A 9 2.63 13.74 -2.76
CA THR A 9 1.68 14.83 -3.13
C THR A 9 0.70 14.51 -4.26
N LEU A 10 0.84 13.38 -4.95
CA LEU A 10 -0.09 12.94 -6.00
C LEU A 10 -1.30 12.22 -5.39
N PRO A 11 -2.53 12.62 -5.71
CA PRO A 11 -3.73 11.98 -5.16
C PRO A 11 -3.96 10.61 -5.78
N GLY A 12 -4.47 9.69 -4.97
CA GLY A 12 -4.87 8.35 -5.42
C GLY A 12 -6.03 7.81 -4.60
N GLN A 13 -6.59 6.70 -5.06
CA GLN A 13 -7.66 6.01 -4.36
C GLN A 13 -7.49 4.49 -4.42
N LEU A 14 -7.95 3.82 -3.37
CA LEU A 14 -7.94 2.36 -3.26
C LEU A 14 -9.34 1.86 -2.96
N LEU A 15 -9.77 0.83 -3.67
CA LEU A 15 -11.01 0.11 -3.35
C LEU A 15 -10.65 -1.20 -2.65
N LEU A 16 -10.91 -1.28 -1.35
CA LEU A 16 -10.65 -2.48 -0.55
C LEU A 16 -11.95 -3.00 0.12
N PRO A 17 -12.10 -4.32 0.30
CA PRO A 17 -13.18 -4.87 1.12
C PRO A 17 -13.12 -4.33 2.55
N THR A 18 -14.26 -3.95 3.12
CA THR A 18 -14.31 -3.33 4.46
C THR A 18 -13.70 -4.24 5.54
N ASN A 19 -14.04 -5.53 5.50
CA ASN A 19 -13.49 -6.53 6.42
C ASN A 19 -11.96 -6.66 6.35
N TYR A 20 -11.36 -6.35 5.20
CA TYR A 20 -9.91 -6.36 5.05
C TYR A 20 -9.30 -5.11 5.69
N VAL A 21 -9.91 -3.93 5.46
CA VAL A 21 -9.48 -2.67 6.08
C VAL A 21 -9.52 -2.76 7.62
N ASP A 22 -10.56 -3.37 8.18
CA ASP A 22 -10.72 -3.57 9.63
C ASP A 22 -9.62 -4.46 10.24
N MET A 23 -8.95 -5.28 9.43
CA MET A 23 -7.85 -6.16 9.85
C MET A 23 -6.46 -5.52 9.69
N CYS A 24 -6.36 -4.41 8.96
CA CYS A 24 -5.09 -3.74 8.67
C CYS A 24 -4.75 -2.69 9.72
N THR A 25 -3.46 -2.56 10.01
CA THR A 25 -2.92 -1.37 10.68
C THR A 25 -2.91 -0.17 9.73
N PRO A 26 -2.87 1.08 10.24
CA PRO A 26 -2.67 2.25 9.40
C PRO A 26 -1.41 2.15 8.51
N GLU A 27 -0.35 1.55 9.03
CA GLU A 27 0.90 1.28 8.32
C GLU A 27 0.68 0.30 7.15
N ASP A 28 -0.03 -0.82 7.37
CA ASP A 28 -0.37 -1.76 6.29
C ASP A 28 -1.15 -1.07 5.15
N LEU A 29 -2.10 -0.19 5.51
CA LEU A 29 -2.87 0.56 4.52
C LEU A 29 -1.99 1.57 3.74
N ALA A 30 -1.02 2.20 4.40
CA ALA A 30 -0.06 3.09 3.75
C ALA A 30 0.89 2.34 2.80
N GLU A 31 1.33 1.14 3.18
CA GLU A 31 2.13 0.26 2.31
C GLU A 31 1.33 -0.16 1.07
N LEU A 32 0.07 -0.56 1.24
CA LEU A 32 -0.83 -0.90 0.13
C LEU A 32 -1.10 0.29 -0.79
N ALA A 33 -1.34 1.48 -0.23
CA ALA A 33 -1.51 2.72 -0.98
C ALA A 33 -0.27 3.05 -1.80
N THR A 34 0.92 2.87 -1.23
CA THR A 34 2.20 3.03 -1.94
C THR A 34 2.32 2.04 -3.10
N SER A 35 2.01 0.76 -2.86
CA SER A 35 2.09 -0.27 -3.90
C SER A 35 1.16 0.03 -5.07
N ALA A 36 -0.10 0.39 -4.79
CA ALA A 36 -1.06 0.74 -5.82
C ALA A 36 -0.68 2.02 -6.58
N HIS A 37 -0.18 3.04 -5.88
CA HIS A 37 0.30 4.26 -6.52
C HIS A 37 1.34 3.98 -7.61
N TRP A 38 2.35 3.17 -7.29
CA TRP A 38 3.41 2.82 -8.25
C TRP A 38 2.95 1.85 -9.33
N GLN A 39 1.91 1.04 -9.10
CA GLN A 39 1.29 0.24 -10.15
C GLN A 39 0.50 1.09 -11.14
N ASP A 40 -0.14 2.15 -10.67
CA ASP A 40 -0.92 3.08 -11.50
C ASP A 40 -0.03 4.06 -12.29
N HIS A 41 1.24 4.21 -11.93
CA HIS A 41 2.24 5.07 -12.58
C HIS A 41 3.46 4.26 -13.06
N PRO A 42 3.29 3.28 -13.96
CA PRO A 42 4.38 2.41 -14.42
C PRO A 42 5.48 3.14 -15.21
N GLU A 43 5.19 4.34 -15.72
CA GLU A 43 6.15 5.23 -16.37
C GLU A 43 7.15 5.85 -15.40
N ASP A 44 6.81 5.92 -14.12
CA ASP A 44 7.65 6.49 -13.08
C ASP A 44 8.47 5.42 -12.37
N THR A 45 9.63 5.81 -11.84
CA THR A 45 10.44 4.91 -11.00
C THR A 45 10.02 5.03 -9.54
N PRO A 46 9.67 3.92 -8.86
CA PRO A 46 9.38 3.95 -7.44
C PRO A 46 10.53 4.57 -6.64
N THR A 47 10.21 5.53 -5.78
CA THR A 47 11.21 6.19 -4.93
C THR A 47 11.61 5.30 -3.77
N MET A 48 12.83 5.52 -3.23
CA MET A 48 13.32 4.80 -2.04
C MET A 48 12.45 5.07 -0.81
N ILE A 49 11.87 6.28 -0.74
CA ILE A 49 10.92 6.71 0.28
C ILE A 49 9.72 7.30 -0.45
N THR A 50 8.53 6.80 -0.16
CA THR A 50 7.26 7.40 -0.56
C THR A 50 6.58 7.96 0.68
N VAL A 51 6.26 9.26 0.67
CA VAL A 51 5.47 9.86 1.73
C VAL A 51 3.99 9.72 1.36
N VAL A 52 3.23 9.01 2.19
CA VAL A 52 1.81 8.77 1.95
C VAL A 52 0.96 9.44 3.02
N HIS A 53 0.01 10.28 2.60
CA HIS A 53 -1.05 10.80 3.46
C HIS A 53 -2.30 9.96 3.29
N MET A 54 -2.72 9.28 4.34
CA MET A 54 -3.98 8.52 4.41
C MET A 54 -5.12 9.45 4.79
N LYS A 55 -5.58 10.24 3.81
CA LYS A 55 -6.50 11.39 3.99
C LYS A 55 -7.89 11.00 4.47
N ASP A 56 -8.44 9.92 3.94
CA ASP A 56 -9.82 9.51 4.22
C ASP A 56 -9.93 7.98 4.15
N VAL A 57 -9.97 7.37 5.32
CA VAL A 57 -10.27 5.96 5.56
C VAL A 57 -11.53 5.91 6.43
N ASP A 58 -12.67 5.67 5.79
CA ASP A 58 -13.99 5.66 6.46
C ASP A 58 -14.31 6.98 7.19
N GLY A 59 -14.00 8.12 6.57
CA GLY A 59 -14.19 9.44 7.18
C GLY A 59 -13.15 9.82 8.22
N ARG A 60 -12.09 9.03 8.40
CA ARG A 60 -10.98 9.31 9.31
C ARG A 60 -9.70 9.63 8.54
N ASP A 61 -9.03 10.71 8.93
CA ASP A 61 -7.66 11.00 8.51
C ASP A 61 -6.71 10.22 9.42
N LEU A 62 -5.92 9.30 8.84
CA LEU A 62 -4.95 8.49 9.58
C LEU A 62 -3.56 9.14 9.62
N GLY A 63 -3.36 10.25 8.90
CA GLY A 63 -2.12 11.02 8.91
C GLY A 63 -1.08 10.59 7.86
N LEU A 64 0.16 11.04 8.08
CA LEU A 64 1.30 10.87 7.18
C LEU A 64 2.17 9.69 7.60
N PHE A 65 2.56 8.90 6.61
CA PHE A 65 3.42 7.73 6.75
C PHE A 65 4.61 7.85 5.81
N GLU A 66 5.77 7.42 6.30
CA GLU A 66 6.97 7.23 5.48
C GLU A 66 7.07 5.74 5.10
N VAL A 67 6.88 5.42 3.82
CA VAL A 67 6.97 4.05 3.32
C VAL A 67 8.28 3.86 2.58
N ARG A 68 9.09 2.90 3.02
CA ARG A 68 10.43 2.64 2.50
C ARG A 68 10.45 1.44 1.56
N CYS A 69 11.11 1.60 0.42
CA CYS A 69 11.43 0.48 -0.44
C CYS A 69 12.60 -0.31 0.18
N GLU A 70 12.30 -1.47 0.75
CA GLU A 70 13.32 -2.36 1.34
C GLU A 70 13.50 -3.63 0.49
N GLN A 71 14.76 -3.99 0.24
CA GLN A 71 15.07 -5.31 -0.32
C GLN A 71 15.00 -6.36 0.78
N ARG A 72 14.03 -7.29 0.67
CA ARG A 72 13.89 -8.44 1.57
C ARG A 72 14.06 -9.75 0.81
N LEU A 73 14.54 -10.78 1.51
CA LEU A 73 14.62 -12.13 0.95
C LEU A 73 13.20 -12.67 0.70
N VAL A 74 12.95 -13.13 -0.52
CA VAL A 74 11.69 -13.80 -0.89
C VAL A 74 11.93 -15.30 -0.92
N PHE A 75 11.23 -16.05 -0.08
CA PHE A 75 11.26 -17.52 -0.06
C PHE A 75 10.03 -18.06 -0.79
N THR A 76 10.24 -18.98 -1.73
CA THR A 76 9.16 -19.58 -2.55
C THR A 76 9.02 -21.06 -2.26
N ALA A 77 7.78 -21.51 -2.00
CA ALA A 77 7.48 -22.93 -1.81
C ALA A 77 7.10 -23.62 -3.13
N CYS A 78 7.50 -24.88 -3.30
CA CYS A 78 7.07 -25.75 -4.40
C CYS A 78 6.37 -27.00 -3.83
N GLN A 79 5.32 -27.48 -4.50
CA GLN A 79 4.62 -28.69 -4.08
C GLN A 79 5.52 -29.92 -4.21
N LEU A 80 5.69 -30.67 -3.12
CA LEU A 80 6.39 -31.96 -3.14
C LEU A 80 5.49 -32.99 -3.85
N ARG A 81 5.96 -33.59 -4.95
CA ARG A 81 5.30 -34.76 -5.54
C ARG A 81 5.74 -36.00 -4.76
N GLN A 82 4.82 -36.60 -4.01
CA GLN A 82 5.03 -37.91 -3.38
C GLN A 82 4.54 -39.00 -4.34
N ALA A 83 5.39 -40.00 -4.59
CA ALA A 83 5.10 -41.16 -5.45
C ALA A 83 4.46 -42.30 -4.65
#